data_AF-A0AAX4P1G8-F1
#
_entry.id   AF-A0AAX4P1G8-F1
#
_cell.length_a   1.000
_cell.length_b   1.000
_cell.length_c   1.000
_cell.angle_alpha   90.00
_cell.angle_beta   90.00
_cell.angle_gamma   90.00
#
_symmetry.space_group_name_H-M   'P 1'
#
loop_
_entity.id
_entity.type
_entity.pdbx_description
1 polymer ?
#
loop_
_entity_poly.entity_id
_entity_poly.type
_entity_poly.pdbx_seq_one_letter_code
_entity_poly.pdbx_strand_id
1 'polypeptide(L)'
;MSASSEPAHGAFETPGLIGEVAAGPSRGSRPLRTRDSASTLDMGKHGTKAARYLTEEERKRATELLLAGGKVRAVAQGLGRAVSTIQKVKDDVIRGVSWKTKRTKTRKSKLDDPQYRLLVLEEMQRSGGRVTSARVAGILGCARSTAHAWQKRHNFPKVVKKGG
;
A
#
# COMPACT_ATOMS: atom_id res chain seq x y z
N MET A 1 -22.39 -44.20 31.40
CA MET A 1 -23.59 -43.61 32.05
C MET A 1 -23.25 -42.15 32.28
N SER A 2 -23.80 -41.14 31.63
CA SER A 2 -25.10 -41.03 30.95
C SER A 2 -25.06 -39.90 29.91
N ALA A 3 -25.88 -40.09 28.86
CA ALA A 3 -26.74 -39.14 28.14
C ALA A 3 -26.15 -37.79 27.68
N SER A 4 -26.02 -37.54 26.37
CA SER A 4 -27.07 -37.11 25.41
C SER A 4 -27.36 -35.62 25.47
N SER A 5 -27.18 -34.91 24.35
CA SER A 5 -28.28 -34.25 23.62
C SER A 5 -27.71 -33.30 22.55
N GLU A 6 -27.86 -33.69 21.28
CA GLU A 6 -27.99 -32.74 20.17
C GLU A 6 -29.28 -31.92 20.36
N PRO A 7 -29.41 -30.79 19.64
CA PRO A 7 -30.48 -30.82 18.64
C PRO A 7 -30.08 -30.25 17.27
N ALA A 8 -30.65 -30.90 16.27
CA ALA A 8 -30.74 -30.49 14.88
C ALA A 8 -31.87 -29.45 14.66
N HIS A 9 -32.00 -29.04 13.40
CA HIS A 9 -33.12 -28.37 12.72
C HIS A 9 -32.98 -26.87 12.43
N GLY A 10 -33.04 -26.55 11.14
CA GLY A 10 -33.20 -25.19 10.66
C GLY A 10 -32.98 -24.95 9.17
N ALA A 11 -33.33 -25.90 8.30
CA ALA A 11 -33.48 -25.63 6.87
C ALA A 11 -34.72 -24.75 6.66
N PHE A 12 -34.56 -23.60 6.02
CA PHE A 12 -35.69 -22.82 5.51
C PHE A 12 -35.45 -22.55 4.03
N GLU A 13 -36.06 -23.40 3.22
CA GLU A 13 -36.34 -23.12 1.82
C GLU A 13 -37.56 -22.18 1.77
N THR A 14 -37.47 -21.11 0.98
CA THR A 14 -38.65 -20.39 0.48
C THR A 14 -38.52 -20.26 -1.03
N PRO A 15 -39.34 -20.99 -1.81
CA PRO A 15 -39.60 -20.69 -3.20
C PRO A 15 -40.93 -19.92 -3.35
N GLY A 16 -40.98 -19.05 -4.34
CA GLY A 16 -42.20 -18.39 -4.82
C GLY A 16 -42.17 -16.86 -4.62
N LEU A 17 -42.75 -16.05 -5.50
CA LEU A 17 -43.57 -16.29 -6.68
C LEU A 17 -43.65 -14.90 -7.35
N ILE A 18 -43.51 -14.85 -8.68
CA ILE A 18 -44.21 -14.01 -9.69
C ILE A 18 -44.70 -12.60 -9.30
N GLY A 19 -44.33 -11.63 -10.13
CA GLY A 19 -44.96 -10.31 -10.23
C GLY A 19 -44.62 -9.65 -11.56
N GLU A 20 -45.33 -10.08 -12.61
CA GLU A 20 -45.32 -9.50 -13.95
C GLU A 20 -46.13 -8.18 -13.99
N VAL A 21 -45.89 -7.39 -15.04
CA VAL A 21 -46.67 -6.27 -15.61
C VAL A 21 -46.92 -4.98 -14.80
N ALA A 22 -46.29 -3.89 -15.28
CA ALA A 22 -47.01 -2.65 -15.58
C ALA A 22 -46.25 -1.86 -16.67
N ALA A 23 -46.79 -1.87 -17.88
CA ALA A 23 -46.40 -0.98 -18.96
C ALA A 23 -47.12 0.38 -18.84
N GLY A 24 -46.39 1.48 -19.05
CA GLY A 24 -46.94 2.78 -19.48
C GLY A 24 -46.25 4.00 -18.87
N PRO A 25 -46.29 5.20 -19.49
CA PRO A 25 -46.62 5.53 -20.88
C PRO A 25 -45.46 6.17 -21.66
N SER A 26 -45.72 6.25 -22.97
CA SER A 26 -44.88 6.72 -24.06
C SER A 26 -44.56 8.23 -24.02
N ARG A 27 -43.30 8.54 -24.35
CA ARG A 27 -42.81 9.68 -25.14
C ARG A 27 -43.44 11.06 -24.90
N GLY A 28 -42.94 11.72 -23.85
CA GLY A 28 -42.88 13.19 -23.83
C GLY A 28 -41.78 13.70 -24.75
N SER A 29 -42.17 14.22 -25.91
CA SER A 29 -41.32 14.97 -26.84
C SER A 29 -40.63 16.13 -26.12
N ARG A 30 -39.31 16.05 -25.91
CA ARG A 30 -38.51 17.20 -25.50
C ARG A 30 -38.17 18.04 -26.73
N PRO A 31 -38.39 19.37 -26.70
CA PRO A 31 -38.03 20.24 -27.81
C PRO A 31 -36.51 20.23 -28.02
N LEU A 32 -36.10 20.11 -29.29
CA LEU A 32 -34.75 20.35 -29.78
C LEU A 32 -34.35 21.78 -29.43
N ARG A 33 -33.59 21.95 -28.34
CA ARG A 33 -32.78 23.16 -28.18
C ARG A 33 -31.61 23.03 -29.16
N THR A 34 -31.75 23.67 -30.31
CA THR A 34 -30.62 24.18 -31.09
C THR A 34 -29.82 25.09 -30.18
N ARG A 35 -28.72 24.56 -29.64
CA ARG A 35 -27.69 25.38 -29.02
C ARG A 35 -26.54 25.43 -30.00
N ASP A 36 -26.61 26.44 -30.85
CA ASP A 36 -25.47 26.93 -31.58
C ASP A 36 -24.29 27.17 -30.63
N SER A 37 -23.10 26.85 -31.13
CA SER A 37 -21.81 27.30 -30.60
C SER A 37 -21.38 26.72 -29.25
N ALA A 38 -21.20 25.40 -29.19
CA ALA A 38 -20.12 24.84 -28.38
C ALA A 38 -18.96 24.54 -29.33
N SER A 39 -17.96 25.42 -29.33
CA SER A 39 -16.62 25.13 -29.82
C SER A 39 -16.17 23.81 -29.22
N THR A 40 -16.31 22.76 -30.03
CA THR A 40 -15.75 21.44 -29.74
C THR A 40 -14.26 21.65 -29.91
N LEU A 41 -13.61 22.13 -28.85
CA LEU A 41 -12.17 22.06 -28.73
C LEU A 41 -11.86 20.57 -28.82
N ASP A 42 -11.36 20.20 -29.99
CA ASP A 42 -10.61 19.00 -30.29
C ASP A 42 -9.59 18.79 -29.18
N MET A 43 -10.00 18.09 -28.13
CA MET A 43 -9.11 17.61 -27.07
C MET A 43 -8.45 16.35 -27.63
N GLY A 44 -7.59 16.60 -28.62
CA GLY A 44 -6.78 15.60 -29.28
C GLY A 44 -6.13 14.70 -28.24
N LYS A 45 -6.50 13.42 -28.30
CA LYS A 45 -5.69 12.22 -28.05
C LYS A 45 -4.36 12.37 -27.29
N HIS A 46 -4.33 13.06 -26.16
CA HIS A 46 -3.18 13.07 -25.26
C HIS A 46 -3.26 11.82 -24.39
N GLY A 47 -2.84 10.69 -24.96
CA GLY A 47 -2.63 9.48 -24.18
C GLY A 47 -1.71 9.79 -23.01
N THR A 48 -2.22 9.63 -21.78
CA THR A 48 -1.39 9.81 -20.59
C THR A 48 -0.24 8.82 -20.62
N LYS A 49 0.98 9.27 -20.30
CA LYS A 49 2.15 8.38 -20.25
C LYS A 49 1.85 7.16 -19.38
N ALA A 50 2.07 5.95 -19.94
CA ALA A 50 1.72 4.67 -19.32
C ALA A 50 2.60 4.27 -18.11
N ALA A 51 3.65 5.02 -17.80
CA ALA A 51 4.53 4.71 -16.68
C ALA A 51 3.77 4.79 -15.34
N ARG A 52 3.81 3.70 -14.56
CA ARG A 52 3.03 3.51 -13.32
C ARG A 52 3.31 4.57 -12.23
N TYR A 53 4.50 5.17 -12.23
CA TYR A 53 4.94 6.15 -11.25
C TYR A 53 5.51 7.41 -11.92
N LEU A 54 5.42 8.55 -11.22
CA LEU A 54 6.14 9.77 -11.62
C LEU A 54 7.63 9.57 -11.36
N THR A 55 8.44 10.09 -12.29
CA THR A 55 9.86 10.25 -12.02
C THR A 55 10.08 11.33 -10.96
N GLU A 56 11.27 11.35 -10.36
CA GLU A 56 11.62 12.37 -9.37
C GLU A 56 11.55 13.78 -9.96
N GLU A 57 12.01 13.96 -11.20
CA GLU A 57 11.93 15.22 -11.94
C GLU A 57 10.48 15.65 -12.22
N GLU A 58 9.62 14.72 -12.65
CA GLU A 58 8.20 15.00 -12.90
C GLU A 58 7.49 15.41 -11.60
N ARG A 59 7.83 14.74 -10.49
CA ARG A 59 7.28 15.08 -9.17
C ARG A 59 7.76 16.45 -8.69
N LYS A 60 9.04 16.79 -8.90
CA LYS A 60 9.60 18.11 -8.60
C LYS A 60 8.88 19.19 -9.40
N ARG A 61 8.79 19.05 -10.73
CA ARG A 61 8.08 20.01 -11.60
C ARG A 61 6.60 20.14 -11.25
N ALA A 62 5.91 19.04 -10.97
CA ALA A 62 4.52 19.06 -10.51
C ALA A 62 4.36 19.85 -9.21
N THR A 63 5.28 19.66 -8.26
CA THR A 63 5.27 20.36 -6.97
C THR A 63 5.50 21.86 -7.15
N GLU A 64 6.49 22.25 -7.96
CA GLU A 64 6.79 23.66 -8.28
C GLU A 64 5.59 24.36 -8.94
N LEU A 65 4.95 23.73 -9.93
CA LEU A 65 3.77 24.28 -10.60
C LEU A 65 2.55 24.40 -9.67
N LEU A 66 2.39 23.47 -8.73
CA LEU A 66 1.31 23.51 -7.74
C LEU A 66 1.54 24.61 -6.69
N LEU A 67 2.79 24.79 -6.24
CA LEU A 67 3.16 25.88 -5.33
C LEU A 67 3.04 27.25 -5.99
N ALA A 68 3.28 27.35 -7.29
CA ALA A 68 3.04 28.55 -8.09
C ALA A 68 1.55 28.87 -8.32
N GLY A 69 0.62 28.09 -7.72
CA GLY A 69 -0.83 28.30 -7.85
C GLY A 69 -1.46 27.67 -9.08
N GLY A 70 -0.75 26.80 -9.79
CA GLY A 70 -1.25 26.10 -10.97
C GLY A 70 -2.44 25.18 -10.66
N LYS A 71 -3.44 25.19 -11.56
CA LYS A 71 -4.60 24.28 -11.46
C LYS A 71 -4.17 22.83 -11.77
N VAL A 72 -4.62 21.86 -10.96
CA VAL A 72 -4.28 20.42 -11.09
C VAL A 72 -4.47 19.89 -12.51
N ARG A 73 -5.56 20.27 -13.19
CA ARG A 73 -5.83 19.83 -14.57
C ARG A 73 -4.80 20.38 -15.57
N ALA A 74 -4.38 21.63 -15.43
CA ALA A 74 -3.38 22.25 -16.30
C ALA A 74 -2.01 21.59 -16.10
N VAL A 75 -1.63 21.31 -14.84
CA VAL A 75 -0.39 20.59 -14.52
C VAL A 75 -0.41 19.16 -15.07
N ALA A 76 -1.55 18.46 -14.98
CA ALA A 76 -1.72 17.12 -15.52
C ALA A 76 -1.55 17.08 -17.05
N GLN A 77 -2.12 18.06 -17.76
CA GLN A 77 -1.95 18.21 -19.20
C GLN A 77 -0.49 18.54 -19.56
N GLY A 78 0.13 19.51 -18.88
CA GLY A 78 1.52 19.91 -19.14
C GLY A 78 2.54 18.80 -18.91
N LEU A 79 2.26 17.86 -17.99
CA LEU A 79 3.13 16.70 -17.73
C LEU A 79 2.70 15.43 -18.48
N GLY A 80 1.56 15.45 -19.17
CA GLY A 80 0.98 14.27 -19.83
C GLY A 80 0.64 13.14 -18.85
N ARG A 81 0.21 13.48 -17.63
CA ARG A 81 -0.09 12.53 -16.55
C ARG A 81 -1.57 12.56 -16.18
N ALA A 82 -2.05 11.46 -15.60
CA ALA A 82 -3.43 11.40 -15.11
C ALA A 82 -3.66 12.43 -13.99
N VAL A 83 -4.83 13.07 -14.03
CA VAL A 83 -5.26 14.07 -13.03
C VAL A 83 -5.22 13.49 -11.62
N SER A 84 -5.63 12.24 -11.44
CA SER A 84 -5.59 11.52 -10.16
C SER A 84 -4.19 11.42 -9.57
N THR A 85 -3.16 11.36 -10.41
CA THR A 85 -1.77 11.28 -9.96
C THR A 85 -1.25 12.63 -9.50
N ILE A 86 -1.57 13.71 -10.21
CA ILE A 86 -1.22 15.08 -9.78
C ILE A 86 -2.01 15.47 -8.53
N GLN A 87 -3.26 15.01 -8.39
CA GLN A 87 -4.05 15.21 -7.18
C GLN A 87 -3.35 14.62 -5.95
N LYS A 88 -2.75 13.43 -6.06
CA LYS A 88 -1.93 12.86 -4.97
C LYS A 88 -0.71 13.71 -4.64
N VAL A 89 -0.04 14.28 -5.65
CA VAL A 89 1.08 15.21 -5.42
C VAL A 89 0.60 16.45 -4.68
N LYS A 90 -0.55 17.01 -5.05
CA LYS A 90 -1.17 18.12 -4.32
C LYS A 90 -1.46 17.76 -2.86
N ASP A 91 -2.03 16.59 -2.62
CA ASP A 91 -2.31 16.11 -1.26
C ASP A 91 -1.02 15.93 -0.45
N ASP A 92 0.05 15.42 -1.07
CA ASP A 92 1.38 15.28 -0.45
C ASP A 92 1.99 16.65 -0.10
N VAL A 93 1.85 17.65 -0.97
CA VAL A 93 2.28 19.04 -0.72
C VAL A 93 1.52 19.65 0.46
N ILE A 94 0.20 19.48 0.53
CA ILE A 94 -0.63 19.94 1.64
C ILE A 94 -0.22 19.28 2.96
N ARG A 95 0.18 18.00 2.92
CA ARG A 95 0.68 17.25 4.08
C ARG A 95 2.13 17.60 4.45
N GLY A 96 2.81 18.47 3.70
CA GLY A 96 4.21 18.81 3.91
C GLY A 96 5.19 17.67 3.58
N VAL A 97 4.75 16.66 2.81
CA VAL A 97 5.60 15.56 2.38
C VAL A 97 6.50 16.07 1.25
N SER A 98 7.81 16.07 1.49
CA SER A 98 8.76 16.49 0.46
C SER A 98 8.71 15.57 -0.76
N TRP A 99 8.91 16.13 -1.96
CA TRP A 99 9.00 15.35 -3.19
C TRP A 99 10.15 14.34 -3.17
N LYS A 100 11.19 14.60 -2.37
CA LYS A 100 12.36 13.73 -2.14
C LYS A 100 12.06 12.51 -1.27
N THR A 101 10.92 12.48 -0.59
CA THR A 101 10.54 11.37 0.29
C THR A 101 10.33 10.11 -0.55
N LYS A 102 11.30 9.19 -0.48
CA LYS A 102 11.21 7.88 -1.14
C LYS A 102 10.13 7.05 -0.47
N ARG A 103 9.41 6.25 -1.26
CA ARG A 103 8.43 5.29 -0.73
C ARG A 103 9.17 4.14 -0.04
N THR A 104 9.44 4.29 1.25
CA THR A 104 10.08 3.26 2.09
C THR A 104 9.03 2.50 2.88
N LYS A 105 8.20 1.70 2.21
CA LYS A 105 7.41 0.71 2.95
C LYS A 105 8.28 -0.51 3.21
N THR A 106 9.12 -0.45 4.23
CA THR A 106 9.76 -1.64 4.78
C THR A 106 8.72 -2.38 5.62
N ARG A 107 8.59 -3.69 5.41
CA ARG A 107 7.79 -4.52 6.33
C ARG A 107 8.57 -4.59 7.64
N LYS A 108 7.93 -4.24 8.76
CA LYS A 108 8.50 -4.50 10.08
C LYS A 108 8.70 -6.00 10.22
N SER A 109 9.92 -6.44 10.52
CA SER A 109 10.18 -7.84 10.81
C SER A 109 9.62 -8.14 12.19
N LYS A 110 9.10 -9.35 12.39
CA LYS A 110 8.78 -9.84 13.75
C LYS A 110 10.02 -9.83 14.66
N LEU A 111 11.21 -9.91 14.07
CA LEU A 111 12.47 -9.91 14.80
C LEU A 111 12.97 -8.50 15.16
N ASP A 112 12.30 -7.43 14.72
CA ASP A 112 12.67 -6.06 15.08
C ASP A 112 12.15 -5.66 16.48
N ASP A 113 11.42 -6.54 17.17
CA ASP A 113 10.91 -6.27 18.51
C ASP A 113 12.06 -6.17 19.54
N PRO A 114 12.07 -5.14 20.41
CA PRO A 114 13.16 -4.88 21.33
C PRO A 114 13.36 -6.00 22.35
N GLN A 115 12.33 -6.81 22.61
CA GLN A 115 12.38 -7.97 23.51
C GLN A 115 13.39 -9.01 23.04
N TYR A 116 13.43 -9.30 21.74
CA TYR A 116 14.39 -10.26 21.18
C TYR A 116 15.84 -9.81 21.36
N ARG A 117 16.08 -8.49 21.31
CA ARG A 117 17.39 -7.92 21.60
C ARG A 117 17.81 -8.17 23.05
N LEU A 118 16.89 -8.02 24.00
CA LEU A 118 17.15 -8.26 25.42
C LEU A 118 17.45 -9.73 25.71
N LEU A 119 16.67 -10.66 25.14
CA LEU A 119 16.88 -12.10 25.32
C LEU A 119 18.26 -12.55 24.81
N VAL A 120 18.69 -12.01 23.66
CA VAL A 120 20.03 -12.32 23.12
C VAL A 120 21.14 -11.68 23.97
N LEU A 121 20.92 -10.48 24.52
CA LEU A 121 21.88 -9.83 25.42
C LEU A 121 22.04 -10.59 26.74
N GLU A 122 20.94 -11.06 27.34
CA GLU A 122 20.97 -11.89 28.55
C GLU A 122 21.76 -13.19 28.29
N GLU A 123 21.49 -13.87 27.18
CA GLU A 123 22.23 -15.08 26.84
C GLU A 123 23.71 -14.79 26.56
N MET A 124 24.02 -13.63 25.96
CA MET A 124 25.40 -13.19 25.78
C MET A 124 26.12 -12.98 27.10
N GLN A 125 25.45 -12.39 28.10
CA GLN A 125 26.02 -12.25 29.45
C GLN A 125 26.26 -13.63 30.08
N ARG A 126 25.29 -14.54 29.98
CA ARG A 126 25.40 -15.92 30.48
C ARG A 126 26.54 -16.71 29.82
N SER A 127 26.82 -16.47 28.54
CA SER A 127 27.82 -17.18 27.75
C SER A 127 29.20 -16.50 27.69
N GLY A 128 29.45 -15.48 28.53
CA GLY A 128 30.73 -14.76 28.54
C GLY A 128 31.04 -14.00 27.24
N GLY A 129 30.01 -13.47 26.58
CA GLY A 129 30.12 -12.63 25.39
C GLY A 129 30.25 -13.37 24.06
N ARG A 130 30.19 -14.72 24.05
CA ARG A 130 30.30 -15.54 22.83
C ARG A 130 29.03 -16.32 22.58
N VAL A 131 28.20 -15.86 21.63
CA VAL A 131 26.99 -16.57 21.20
C VAL A 131 27.09 -16.91 19.73
N THR A 132 26.89 -18.18 19.40
CA THR A 132 26.89 -18.65 18.01
C THR A 132 25.59 -18.28 17.31
N SER A 133 25.62 -18.11 15.99
CA SER A 133 24.41 -17.84 15.20
C SER A 133 23.34 -18.93 15.33
N ALA A 134 23.74 -20.17 15.64
CA ALA A 134 22.82 -21.27 15.92
C ALA A 134 22.07 -21.08 17.25
N ARG A 135 22.77 -20.57 18.28
CA ARG A 135 22.14 -20.30 19.58
C ARG A 135 21.19 -19.11 19.51
N VAL A 136 21.58 -18.05 18.82
CA VAL A 136 20.69 -16.91 18.51
C VAL A 136 19.45 -17.37 17.74
N ALA A 137 19.62 -18.25 16.75
CA ALA A 137 18.50 -18.81 16.00
C ALA A 137 17.50 -19.56 16.88
N GLY A 138 17.97 -20.32 17.88
CA GLY A 138 17.13 -20.99 18.86
C GLY A 138 16.33 -20.03 19.72
N ILE A 139 16.96 -18.96 20.22
CA ILE A 139 16.29 -17.94 21.06
C ILE A 139 15.23 -17.18 20.27
N LEU A 140 15.57 -16.81 19.02
CA LEU A 140 14.68 -16.06 18.14
C LEU A 140 13.62 -16.93 17.45
N GLY A 141 13.70 -18.26 17.58
CA GLY A 141 12.83 -19.21 16.87
C GLY A 141 12.87 -19.04 15.35
N CYS A 142 14.03 -18.71 14.77
CA CYS A 142 14.17 -18.41 13.34
C CYS A 142 15.28 -19.22 12.65
N ALA A 143 15.33 -19.18 11.32
CA ALA A 143 16.38 -19.82 10.56
C ALA A 143 17.76 -19.21 10.87
N ARG A 144 18.82 -20.03 10.81
CA ARG A 144 20.20 -19.61 11.12
C ARG A 144 20.70 -18.47 10.22
N SER A 145 20.30 -18.46 8.95
CA SER A 145 20.61 -17.37 8.00
C SER A 145 19.98 -16.05 8.44
N THR A 146 18.73 -16.09 8.89
CA THR A 146 17.98 -14.94 9.41
C THR A 146 18.61 -14.43 10.71
N ALA A 147 18.96 -15.33 11.63
CA ALA A 147 19.67 -14.98 12.87
C ALA A 147 21.02 -14.30 12.59
N HIS A 148 21.77 -14.79 11.60
CA HIS A 148 23.03 -14.16 11.19
C HIS A 148 22.83 -12.77 10.56
N ALA A 149 21.80 -12.58 9.73
CA ALA A 149 21.46 -11.28 9.17
C ALA A 149 21.02 -10.29 10.26
N TRP A 150 20.22 -10.77 11.23
CA TRP A 150 19.81 -10.00 12.40
C TRP A 150 21.01 -9.61 13.27
N GLN A 151 21.90 -10.56 13.56
CA GLN A 151 23.14 -10.31 14.31
C GLN A 151 24.01 -9.22 13.68
N LYS A 152 24.14 -9.23 12.34
CA LYS A 152 24.83 -8.18 11.58
C LYS A 152 24.16 -6.81 11.70
N ARG A 153 22.82 -6.73 11.63
CA ARG A 153 22.08 -5.47 11.77
C ARG A 153 22.24 -4.84 13.15
N HIS A 154 22.38 -5.65 14.18
CA HIS A 154 22.51 -5.21 15.57
C HIS A 154 23.96 -5.16 16.08
N ASN A 155 24.97 -5.33 15.21
CA ASN A 155 26.40 -5.23 15.53
C ASN A 155 26.89 -6.15 16.65
N PHE A 156 26.33 -7.35 16.78
CA PHE A 156 26.78 -8.32 17.77
C PHE A 156 28.09 -9.01 17.33
N PRO A 157 29.05 -9.22 18.26
CA PRO A 157 30.35 -9.82 17.94
C PRO A 157 30.19 -11.25 17.43
N LYS A 158 30.97 -11.60 16.41
CA LYS A 158 31.00 -12.95 15.86
C LYS A 158 31.99 -13.80 16.63
N VAL A 159 31.64 -15.06 16.88
CA VAL A 159 32.61 -16.07 17.29
C VAL A 159 33.49 -16.38 16.08
N VAL A 160 34.70 -15.84 16.05
CA VAL A 160 35.72 -16.22 15.07
C VAL A 160 36.11 -17.65 15.41
N LYS A 161 35.85 -18.61 14.50
CA LYS A 161 36.44 -19.94 14.62
C LYS A 161 37.95 -19.75 14.59
N LYS A 162 38.63 -20.01 15.72
CA LYS A 162 40.07 -20.29 15.67
C LYS A 162 40.20 -21.54 14.80
N GLY A 163 40.78 -21.38 13.61
CA GLY A 163 41.16 -22.52 12.78
C GLY A 163 42.09 -23.41 13.59
N GLY A 164 41.67 -24.65 13.79
CA GLY A 164 42.54 -25.73 14.24
C GLY A 164 43.12 -26.43 13.04
#